data_AF-A0A3G6TBP8-F1
#
_entry.id   AF-A0A3G6TBP8-F1
#
_cell.length_a   1.000
_cell.length_b   1.000
_cell.length_c   1.000
_cell.angle_alpha   90.00
_cell.angle_beta   90.00
_cell.angle_gamma   90.00
#
_symmetry.space_group_name_H-M   'P 1'
#
loop_
_entity.id
_entity.type
_entity.pdbx_description
1 polymer ?
#
loop_
_entity_poly.entity_id
_entity_poly.type
_entity_poly.pdbx_seq_one_letter_code
_entity_poly.pdbx_strand_id
1 'polypeptide(L)'
;MGTFCFSQTVTKKFNSYYNRYEYYDSSSNLIGYEKYNSYSGQWEYYSLKSPQQSRQPYQYKDPQELDISNLGNAATTLQNRYNSNQKNAQSVVDDILYQIKSLNISDDRKNRIIESFNKTVINNMESLYRGNVSWLYDAANTIIKNTK
;
A
#
# COMPACT_ATOMS: atom_id res chain seq x y z
N MET A 1 -3.45 54.60 7.82
CA MET A 1 -3.46 54.10 6.43
C MET A 1 -2.05 53.79 6.00
N GLY A 2 -1.84 52.67 5.29
CA GLY A 2 -0.56 52.38 4.62
C GLY A 2 -0.18 50.90 4.65
N THR A 3 -1.00 50.01 4.07
CA THR A 3 -0.55 48.66 3.73
C THR A 3 0.36 48.78 2.50
N PHE A 4 1.67 48.65 2.68
CA PHE A 4 2.60 48.53 1.55
C PHE A 4 2.50 47.11 0.98
N CYS A 5 1.80 46.95 -0.13
CA CYS A 5 1.79 45.71 -0.89
C CYS A 5 3.02 45.68 -1.82
N PHE A 6 4.10 45.02 -1.42
CA PHE A 6 5.21 44.73 -2.33
C PHE A 6 4.90 43.45 -3.11
N SER A 7 4.54 43.56 -4.38
CA SER A 7 4.55 42.42 -5.31
C SER A 7 5.95 42.27 -5.89
N GLN A 8 6.77 41.37 -5.34
CA GLN A 8 8.03 40.98 -5.98
C GLN A 8 7.71 40.01 -7.13
N THR A 9 7.85 40.46 -8.38
CA THR A 9 7.63 39.65 -9.58
C THR A 9 8.87 38.79 -9.86
N VAL A 10 8.75 37.48 -9.64
CA VAL A 10 9.77 36.48 -10.01
C VAL A 10 9.22 35.64 -11.16
N THR A 11 10.00 35.50 -12.23
CA THR A 11 9.61 34.72 -13.41
C THR A 11 10.31 33.34 -13.37
N LYS A 12 9.53 32.26 -13.48
CA LYS A 12 10.03 30.87 -13.56
C LYS A 12 10.02 30.40 -15.01
N LYS A 13 11.14 29.87 -15.50
CA LYS A 13 11.28 29.32 -16.86
C LYS A 13 12.01 27.99 -16.83
N PHE A 14 11.53 27.00 -17.57
CA PHE A 14 12.26 25.74 -17.72
C PHE A 14 13.38 25.87 -18.76
N ASN A 15 14.57 25.39 -18.41
CA ASN A 15 15.73 25.32 -19.29
C ASN A 15 16.02 23.84 -19.61
N SER A 16 15.63 23.43 -20.81
CA SER A 16 15.76 22.04 -21.28
C SER A 16 17.21 21.61 -21.50
N TYR A 17 18.13 22.54 -21.80
CA TYR A 17 19.55 22.22 -21.98
C TYR A 17 20.20 21.76 -20.67
N TYR A 18 19.84 22.41 -19.56
CA TYR A 18 20.37 22.08 -18.23
C TYR A 18 19.42 21.21 -17.39
N ASN A 19 18.25 20.84 -17.93
CA ASN A 19 17.17 20.13 -17.22
C ASN A 19 16.87 20.74 -15.84
N ARG A 20 16.70 22.07 -15.81
CA ARG A 20 16.48 22.84 -14.57
C ARG A 20 15.47 23.96 -14.77
N TYR A 21 14.75 24.35 -13.72
CA TYR A 21 13.95 25.56 -13.73
C TYR A 21 14.79 26.75 -13.28
N GLU A 22 14.73 27.86 -14.00
CA GLU A 22 15.48 29.08 -13.75
C GLU A 22 14.53 30.18 -13.28
N TYR A 23 14.97 30.92 -12.26
CA TYR A 23 14.22 32.01 -11.64
C TYR A 23 14.88 33.34 -11.97
N TYR A 24 14.10 34.29 -12.47
CA TYR A 24 14.57 35.62 -12.88
C TYR A 24 13.87 36.71 -12.07
N ASP A 25 14.60 37.78 -11.77
CA ASP A 25 14.00 39.00 -11.22
C ASP A 25 13.32 39.85 -12.29
N SER A 26 12.67 40.93 -11.86
CA SER A 26 12.03 41.92 -12.74
C SER A 26 12.99 42.59 -13.73
N SER A 27 14.30 42.53 -13.48
CA SER A 27 15.35 43.06 -14.35
C SER A 27 15.95 41.98 -15.26
N SER A 28 15.29 40.81 -15.37
CA SER A 28 15.71 39.65 -16.18
C SER A 28 17.04 39.02 -15.76
N ASN A 29 17.54 39.27 -14.54
CA ASN A 29 18.75 38.62 -14.03
C ASN A 29 18.40 37.28 -13.39
N LEU A 30 19.22 36.26 -13.64
CA LEU A 30 19.05 34.94 -13.01
C LEU A 30 19.38 35.03 -11.52
N ILE A 31 18.40 34.72 -10.67
CA ILE A 31 18.52 34.83 -9.21
C ILE A 31 18.67 33.47 -8.53
N GLY A 32 18.32 32.39 -9.22
CA GLY A 32 18.45 31.02 -8.73
C GLY A 32 17.90 30.00 -9.71
N TYR A 33 18.04 28.71 -9.39
CA TYR A 33 17.51 27.62 -10.21
C TYR A 33 17.15 26.38 -9.38
N GLU A 34 16.20 25.58 -9.86
CA GLU A 34 15.85 24.25 -9.33
C GLU A 34 16.30 23.16 -10.28
N LYS A 35 16.99 22.13 -9.77
CA LYS A 35 17.39 20.97 -10.56
C LYS A 35 16.89 19.68 -9.92
N TYR A 36 16.36 18.76 -10.73
CA TYR A 36 15.97 17.44 -10.25
C TYR A 36 17.21 16.58 -9.98
N ASN A 37 17.30 16.05 -8.77
CA ASN A 37 18.34 15.13 -8.36
C ASN A 37 17.77 13.71 -8.38
N SER A 38 18.29 12.87 -9.27
CA SER A 38 17.84 11.49 -9.45
C SER A 38 18.18 10.58 -8.28
N TYR A 39 19.22 10.91 -7.50
CA TYR A 39 19.59 10.13 -6.31
C TYR A 39 18.64 10.36 -5.16
N SER A 40 18.22 11.62 -4.94
CA SER A 40 17.28 11.99 -3.88
C SER A 40 15.81 11.98 -4.33
N GLY A 41 15.56 11.86 -5.64
CA GLY A 41 14.22 11.80 -6.22
C GLY A 41 13.43 13.11 -6.13
N GLN A 42 14.10 14.27 -6.02
CA GLN A 42 13.45 15.56 -5.76
C GLN A 42 14.11 16.75 -6.47
N TRP A 43 13.38 17.86 -6.57
CA TRP A 43 13.89 19.14 -7.09
C TRP A 43 14.61 19.94 -6.00
N GLU A 44 15.84 20.36 -6.26
CA GLU A 44 16.70 21.10 -5.31
C GLU A 44 16.93 22.53 -5.80
N TYR A 45 16.71 23.54 -4.94
CA TYR A 45 16.86 24.97 -5.26
C TYR A 45 18.25 25.51 -4.89
N TYR A 46 18.85 26.28 -5.80
CA TYR A 46 20.16 26.91 -5.67
C TYR A 46 20.03 28.43 -5.90
N SER A 47 20.41 29.25 -4.91
CA SER A 47 20.38 30.72 -5.00
C SER A 47 21.70 31.28 -5.56
N LEU A 48 21.61 32.28 -6.45
CA LEU A 48 22.77 32.97 -7.02
C LEU A 48 22.99 34.39 -6.47
N LYS A 49 22.02 34.95 -5.73
CA LYS A 49 22.17 36.26 -5.08
C LYS A 49 22.79 36.14 -3.68
N SER A 50 23.77 36.99 -3.38
CA SER A 50 24.37 37.15 -2.03
C SER A 50 23.30 37.57 -1.01
N PRO A 51 23.33 37.08 0.24
CA PRO A 51 22.16 37.10 1.11
C PRO A 51 22.03 38.43 1.85
N GLN A 52 21.13 39.30 1.38
CA GLN A 52 20.43 40.24 2.26
C GLN A 52 18.96 39.90 2.18
N GLN A 53 18.46 39.29 3.26
CA GLN A 53 17.17 38.59 3.40
C GLN A 53 17.08 37.26 2.65
N SER A 54 18.02 36.36 2.96
CA SER A 54 17.88 34.94 2.67
C SER A 54 16.66 34.37 3.39
N ARG A 55 15.67 33.89 2.62
CA ARG A 55 14.91 32.71 3.04
C ARG A 55 15.95 31.68 3.47
N GLN A 56 15.93 31.31 4.74
CA GLN A 56 16.89 30.37 5.30
C GLN A 56 16.94 29.14 4.37
N PRO A 57 18.12 28.71 3.90
CA PRO A 57 18.23 27.46 3.15
C PRO A 57 17.53 26.39 3.99
N TYR A 58 16.69 25.57 3.34
CA TYR A 58 16.03 24.45 4.00
C TYR A 58 17.13 23.64 4.68
N GLN A 59 17.24 23.79 5.99
CA GLN A 59 18.28 23.14 6.77
C GLN A 59 17.97 21.65 6.66
N TYR A 60 18.96 20.87 6.21
CA TYR A 60 18.88 19.43 6.23
C TYR A 60 18.50 19.01 7.65
N LYS A 61 17.23 18.62 7.82
CA LYS A 61 16.86 17.72 8.90
C LYS A 61 17.39 16.38 8.47
N ASP A 62 18.15 15.73 9.33
CA ASP A 62 18.41 14.30 9.17
C ASP A 62 17.11 13.62 8.73
N PRO A 63 17.15 12.71 7.73
CA PRO A 63 15.98 11.93 7.37
C PRO A 63 15.39 11.44 8.69
N GLN A 64 14.10 11.74 8.92
CA GLN A 64 13.42 11.21 10.09
C GLN A 64 13.75 9.73 10.07
N GLU A 65 14.48 9.25 11.08
CA GLU A 65 14.64 7.82 11.27
C GLU A 65 13.22 7.30 11.31
N LEU A 66 12.84 6.57 10.26
CA LEU A 66 11.60 5.83 10.28
C LEU A 66 11.72 4.98 11.52
N ASP A 67 10.90 5.24 12.53
CA ASP A 67 10.93 4.47 13.76
C ASP A 67 10.63 3.01 13.37
N ILE A 68 11.71 2.24 13.20
CA ILE A 68 11.68 0.86 12.70
C ILE A 68 10.89 0.00 13.69
N SER A 69 10.76 0.45 14.94
CA SER A 69 9.87 -0.13 15.95
C SER A 69 8.42 -0.18 15.47
N ASN A 70 7.93 0.88 14.82
CA ASN A 70 6.56 0.93 14.30
C ASN A 70 6.38 0.06 13.05
N LEU A 71 7.40 -0.05 12.19
CA LEU A 71 7.41 -0.98 11.06
C LEU A 71 7.50 -2.45 11.52
N GLY A 72 8.29 -2.74 12.55
CA GLY A 72 8.36 -4.05 13.19
C GLY A 72 7.03 -4.46 13.80
N ASN A 73 6.31 -3.52 14.42
CA ASN A 73 4.95 -3.73 14.92
C ASN A 73 3.95 -3.96 13.78
N ALA A 74 4.02 -3.19 12.70
CA ALA A 74 3.11 -3.32 11.55
C ALA A 74 3.33 -4.62 10.77
N ALA A 75 4.57 -4.98 10.45
CA ALA A 75 4.92 -6.22 9.76
C ALA A 75 4.56 -7.45 10.61
N THR A 76 4.90 -7.43 11.90
CA THR A 76 4.50 -8.48 12.86
C THR A 76 2.97 -8.59 12.95
N THR A 77 2.25 -7.46 12.97
CA THR A 77 0.79 -7.46 12.98
C THR A 77 0.21 -8.07 11.71
N LEU A 78 0.73 -7.72 10.54
CA LEU A 78 0.30 -8.29 9.26
C LEU A 78 0.59 -9.79 9.19
N GLN A 79 1.76 -10.22 9.65
CA GLN A 79 2.12 -11.64 9.72
C GLN A 79 1.20 -12.40 10.68
N ASN A 80 0.91 -11.83 11.85
CA ASN A 80 0.00 -12.43 12.82
C ASN A 80 -1.43 -12.53 12.27
N ARG A 81 -1.91 -11.52 11.53
CA ARG A 81 -3.21 -11.56 10.85
C ARG A 81 -3.25 -12.63 9.77
N TYR A 82 -2.21 -12.70 8.93
CA TYR A 82 -2.08 -13.76 7.93
C TYR A 82 -2.12 -15.15 8.57
N ASN A 83 -1.29 -15.38 9.60
CA ASN A 83 -1.24 -16.64 10.33
C ASN A 83 -2.60 -16.98 10.99
N SER A 84 -3.29 -15.98 11.54
CA SER A 84 -4.59 -16.16 12.17
C SER A 84 -5.68 -16.49 11.14
N ASN A 85 -5.68 -15.82 10.00
CA ASN A 85 -6.61 -16.09 8.90
C ASN A 85 -6.42 -17.52 8.36
N GLN A 86 -5.17 -17.95 8.18
CA GLN A 86 -4.86 -19.32 7.76
C GLN A 86 -5.35 -20.35 8.77
N LYS A 87 -5.12 -20.13 10.08
CA LYS A 87 -5.62 -21.02 11.14
C LYS A 87 -7.15 -21.07 11.18
N ASN A 88 -7.82 -19.93 11.03
CA ASN A 88 -9.28 -19.86 11.01
C ASN A 88 -9.86 -20.61 9.81
N ALA A 89 -9.31 -20.37 8.61
CA ALA A 89 -9.73 -21.07 7.40
C ALA A 89 -9.56 -22.60 7.54
N GLN A 90 -8.43 -23.04 8.08
CA GLN A 90 -8.19 -24.46 8.34
C GLN A 90 -9.23 -25.03 9.32
N SER A 91 -9.48 -24.34 10.44
CA SER A 91 -10.46 -24.78 11.44
C SER A 91 -11.87 -24.92 10.87
N VAL A 92 -12.30 -24.00 10.00
CA VAL A 92 -13.62 -24.06 9.36
C VAL A 92 -13.70 -25.21 8.35
N VAL A 93 -12.63 -25.43 7.57
CA VAL A 93 -12.55 -26.58 6.65
C VAL A 93 -12.63 -27.90 7.43
N ASP A 94 -11.89 -28.01 8.54
CA ASP A 94 -11.87 -29.22 9.38
C ASP A 94 -13.25 -29.48 10.01
N ASP A 95 -13.92 -28.44 10.50
CA ASP A 95 -15.29 -28.51 11.02
C ASP A 95 -16.28 -29.02 9.95
N ILE A 96 -16.24 -28.44 8.75
CA ILE A 96 -17.10 -28.87 7.63
C ILE A 96 -16.83 -30.32 7.26
N LEU A 97 -15.55 -30.74 7.19
CA LEU A 97 -15.20 -32.13 6.89
C LEU A 97 -15.70 -33.09 7.98
N TYR A 98 -15.63 -32.69 9.25
CA TYR A 98 -16.20 -33.46 10.36
C TYR A 98 -17.73 -33.60 10.21
N GLN A 99 -18.43 -32.50 9.93
CA GLN A 99 -19.87 -32.50 9.71
C GLN A 99 -20.25 -33.41 8.54
N ILE A 100 -19.56 -33.33 7.40
CA ILE A 100 -19.79 -34.21 6.24
C ILE A 100 -19.60 -35.69 6.62
N LYS A 101 -18.52 -36.01 7.36
CA LYS A 101 -18.26 -37.39 7.80
C LYS A 101 -19.33 -37.93 8.75
N SER A 102 -19.92 -37.05 9.56
CA SER A 102 -21.00 -37.38 10.51
C SER A 102 -22.37 -37.59 9.86
N LEU A 103 -22.55 -37.21 8.58
CA LEU A 103 -23.82 -37.37 7.88
C LEU A 103 -24.22 -38.84 7.80
N ASN A 104 -25.52 -39.10 8.00
CA ASN A 104 -26.10 -40.43 7.87
C ASN A 104 -26.40 -40.77 6.39
N ILE A 105 -25.34 -40.92 5.59
CA ILE A 105 -25.36 -41.25 4.16
C ILE A 105 -24.29 -42.30 3.85
N SER A 106 -24.31 -42.91 2.66
CA SER A 106 -23.30 -43.89 2.26
C SER A 106 -21.91 -43.27 2.17
N ASP A 107 -20.88 -44.08 2.45
CA ASP A 107 -19.49 -43.63 2.40
C ASP A 107 -19.07 -43.18 1.00
N ASP A 108 -19.57 -43.84 -0.05
CA ASP A 108 -19.37 -43.39 -1.45
C ASP A 108 -19.89 -41.97 -1.67
N ARG A 109 -21.06 -41.65 -1.10
CA ARG A 109 -21.65 -40.33 -1.22
C ARG A 109 -20.87 -39.30 -0.40
N LYS A 110 -20.38 -39.66 0.79
CA LYS A 110 -19.48 -38.80 1.59
C LYS A 110 -18.21 -38.47 0.81
N ASN A 111 -17.57 -39.46 0.22
CA ASN A 111 -16.32 -39.27 -0.52
C ASN A 111 -16.51 -38.30 -1.71
N ARG A 112 -17.61 -38.44 -2.48
CA ARG A 112 -17.93 -37.51 -3.57
C ARG A 112 -18.15 -36.08 -3.08
N ILE A 113 -18.82 -35.90 -1.94
CA ILE A 113 -19.03 -34.58 -1.32
C ILE A 113 -17.68 -33.99 -0.88
N ILE A 114 -16.83 -34.77 -0.21
CA ILE A 114 -15.51 -34.33 0.27
C ILE A 114 -14.61 -33.94 -0.91
N GLU A 115 -14.55 -34.75 -1.97
CA GLU A 115 -13.76 -34.44 -3.16
C GLU A 115 -14.23 -33.15 -3.84
N SER A 116 -15.55 -33.00 -4.01
CA SER A 116 -16.14 -31.79 -4.60
C SER A 116 -15.89 -30.55 -3.74
N PHE A 117 -15.97 -30.70 -2.42
CA PHE A 117 -15.70 -29.64 -1.46
C PHE A 117 -14.23 -29.21 -1.51
N ASN A 118 -13.30 -30.16 -1.41
CA ASN A 118 -11.86 -29.91 -1.50
C ASN A 118 -11.48 -29.22 -2.82
N LYS A 119 -12.05 -29.65 -3.94
CA LYS A 119 -11.83 -29.00 -5.24
C LYS A 119 -12.31 -27.55 -5.24
N THR A 120 -13.45 -27.28 -4.63
CA THR A 120 -14.00 -25.92 -4.52
C THR A 120 -13.14 -25.05 -3.61
N VAL A 121 -12.62 -25.60 -2.50
CA VAL A 121 -11.65 -24.94 -1.61
C VAL A 121 -10.38 -24.53 -2.36
N ILE A 122 -9.76 -25.47 -3.08
CA ILE A 122 -8.53 -25.22 -3.84
C ILE A 122 -8.74 -24.11 -4.89
N ASN A 123 -9.85 -24.16 -5.63
CA ASN A 123 -10.13 -23.17 -6.67
C ASN A 123 -10.39 -21.74 -6.14
N ASN A 124 -10.73 -21.60 -4.87
CA ASN A 124 -11.08 -20.31 -4.25
C ASN A 124 -10.10 -19.94 -3.12
N MET A 125 -8.91 -20.54 -3.10
CA MET A 125 -7.91 -20.35 -2.04
C MET A 125 -7.48 -18.89 -1.89
N GLU A 126 -7.50 -18.11 -2.98
CA GLU A 126 -7.27 -16.65 -2.98
C GLU A 126 -8.20 -15.86 -2.04
N SER A 127 -9.46 -16.31 -1.90
CA SER A 127 -10.43 -15.67 -1.02
C SER A 127 -10.15 -15.93 0.47
N LEU A 128 -9.52 -17.06 0.79
CA LEU A 128 -9.16 -17.45 2.15
C LEU A 128 -7.99 -16.62 2.68
N TYR A 129 -7.05 -16.22 1.80
CA TYR A 129 -5.97 -15.31 2.18
C TYR A 129 -6.48 -13.95 2.68
N ARG A 130 -7.67 -13.52 2.23
CA ARG A 130 -8.33 -12.28 2.69
C ARG A 130 -9.12 -12.46 3.99
N GLY A 131 -9.09 -13.65 4.60
CA GLY A 131 -9.79 -13.97 5.84
C GLY A 131 -11.30 -14.20 5.68
N ASN A 132 -11.83 -14.24 4.45
CA ASN A 132 -13.25 -14.51 4.21
C ASN A 132 -13.51 -16.02 4.16
N VAL A 133 -14.14 -16.55 5.20
CA VAL A 133 -14.49 -17.97 5.34
C VAL A 133 -16.00 -18.24 5.19
N SER A 134 -16.83 -17.21 5.07
CA SER A 134 -18.30 -17.35 5.08
C SER A 134 -18.81 -18.23 3.95
N TRP A 135 -18.17 -18.13 2.79
CA TRP A 135 -18.57 -18.87 1.59
C TRP A 135 -18.33 -20.38 1.70
N LEU A 136 -17.49 -20.85 2.63
CA LEU A 136 -17.18 -22.27 2.80
C LEU A 136 -18.43 -23.07 3.21
N TYR A 137 -19.24 -22.51 4.11
CA TYR A 137 -20.50 -23.13 4.53
C TYR A 137 -21.52 -23.18 3.39
N ASP A 138 -21.63 -22.11 2.60
CA ASP A 138 -22.53 -22.07 1.44
C ASP A 138 -22.12 -23.08 0.37
N ALA A 139 -20.82 -23.19 0.10
CA ALA A 139 -20.26 -24.17 -0.82
C ALA A 139 -20.56 -25.60 -0.35
N ALA A 140 -20.31 -25.92 0.92
CA ALA A 140 -20.60 -27.23 1.48
C ALA A 140 -22.09 -27.59 1.37
N ASN A 141 -22.98 -26.68 1.77
CA ASN A 141 -24.42 -26.86 1.68
C ASN A 141 -24.90 -27.08 0.23
N THR A 142 -24.34 -26.33 -0.71
CA THR A 142 -24.67 -26.45 -2.14
C THR A 142 -24.25 -27.82 -2.68
N ILE A 143 -23.03 -28.27 -2.34
CA ILE A 143 -22.51 -29.57 -2.77
C ILE A 143 -23.35 -30.71 -2.19
N ILE A 144 -23.63 -30.69 -0.88
CA ILE A 144 -24.44 -31.72 -0.20
C ILE A 144 -25.82 -31.88 -0.86
N LYS A 145 -26.46 -30.77 -1.25
CA LYS A 145 -27.76 -30.79 -1.94
C LYS A 145 -27.67 -31.36 -3.35
N ASN A 146 -26.58 -31.08 -4.07
CA ASN A 146 -26.41 -31.44 -5.47
C ASN A 146 -25.85 -32.86 -5.66
N THR A 147 -25.14 -33.40 -4.67
CA THR A 147 -24.63 -34.78 -4.70
C THR A 147 -25.73 -35.74 -4.23
N LYS A 148 -26.34 -36.47 -5.17
CA LYS A 148 -27.31 -37.54 -4.92
C LYS A 148 -26.63 -38.90 -4.75
#